data_AF-A0A7T9I1Q7-F1
#
_entry.id   AF-A0A7T9I1Q7-F1
#
_cell.length_a   1.000
_cell.length_b   1.000
_cell.length_c   1.000
_cell.angle_alpha   90.00
_cell.angle_beta   90.00
_cell.angle_gamma   90.00
#
_symmetry.space_group_name_H-M   'P 1'
#
loop_
_entity.id
_entity.type
_entity.pdbx_description
1 polymer ?
#
loop_
_entity_poly.entity_id
_entity_poly.type
_entity_poly.pdbx_seq_one_letter_code
_entity_poly.pdbx_strand_id
1 'polypeptide(L)'
;MPAQSNTADASTPSSGEPSIIEIIRNMVAEGESEEAILQTLAQLGIDQKKSQRLLLLAQADTFALLRSEIGKVVKQEIETQKNDMRSFMQTEAKSSVEGLRGALTQSVKQDLVAYENQITNQSRSFQSQISDTVQKFTELSERVRITLNTLGKDVQQIKADQDELRLKGISSKNRIISTIVLIIGILFVLADLALFVLNFGSALTIDSVIIFIVMALVGVTMMFVATLV
;
A
#
# COMPACT_ATOMS: atom_id res chain seq x y z
N MET A 1 -80.36 1.84 50.31
CA MET A 1 -80.85 2.76 51.35
C MET A 1 -80.95 4.16 50.76
N PRO A 2 -81.97 4.93 51.16
CA PRO A 2 -82.78 5.74 50.25
C PRO A 2 -82.64 7.25 50.50
N ALA A 3 -83.06 8.06 49.53
CA ALA A 3 -83.91 9.23 49.77
C ALA A 3 -84.54 9.67 48.43
N GLN A 4 -85.86 9.53 48.38
CA GLN A 4 -86.74 10.09 47.36
C GLN A 4 -86.87 11.61 47.56
N SER A 5 -86.98 12.38 46.48
CA SER A 5 -87.98 13.46 46.41
C SER A 5 -88.46 13.60 44.97
N ASN A 6 -89.64 13.04 44.77
CA ASN A 6 -90.47 13.19 43.60
C ASN A 6 -91.28 14.51 43.71
N THR A 7 -91.98 14.84 42.62
CA THR A 7 -92.98 15.91 42.42
C THR A 7 -92.40 17.26 42.00
N ALA A 8 -92.42 17.62 40.71
CA ALA A 8 -93.55 17.84 39.79
C ALA A 8 -94.04 19.30 39.84
N ASP A 9 -93.73 20.02 38.77
CA ASP A 9 -94.54 21.07 38.12
C ASP A 9 -93.71 21.56 36.92
N ALA A 10 -94.19 21.79 35.72
CA ALA A 10 -95.48 21.59 35.07
C ALA A 10 -95.19 21.74 33.55
N SER A 11 -95.90 20.96 32.73
CA SER A 11 -96.40 21.30 31.37
C SER A 11 -95.55 22.25 30.49
N THR A 12 -95.03 21.83 29.34
CA THR A 12 -95.81 21.32 28.20
C THR A 12 -94.98 20.47 27.23
N PRO A 13 -95.45 19.28 26.83
CA PRO A 13 -95.15 18.71 25.54
C PRO A 13 -96.12 19.32 24.52
N SER A 14 -95.65 20.27 23.72
CA SER A 14 -96.37 20.73 22.53
C SER A 14 -95.83 19.94 21.34
N SER A 15 -96.72 19.11 20.82
CA SER A 15 -96.68 18.49 19.52
C SER A 15 -96.38 19.48 18.39
N GLY A 16 -95.41 19.14 17.53
CA GLY A 16 -95.66 19.17 16.08
C GLY A 16 -95.39 20.46 15.30
N GLU A 17 -94.59 21.40 15.79
CA GLU A 17 -94.13 22.53 14.97
C GLU A 17 -92.60 22.60 14.99
N PRO A 18 -91.91 22.49 13.83
CA PRO A 18 -90.46 22.64 13.78
C PRO A 18 -90.07 24.02 14.33
N SER A 19 -89.02 24.05 15.17
CA SER A 19 -88.51 25.32 15.70
C SER A 19 -88.21 26.24 14.53
N ILE A 20 -88.65 27.50 14.58
CA ILE A 20 -88.45 28.49 13.49
C ILE A 20 -86.99 28.52 13.01
N ILE A 21 -86.03 28.32 13.90
CA ILE A 21 -84.59 28.27 13.59
C ILE A 21 -84.24 27.02 12.76
N GLU A 22 -84.87 25.89 13.01
CA GLU A 22 -84.69 24.63 12.30
C GLU A 22 -85.28 24.68 10.89
N ILE A 23 -86.44 25.35 10.73
CA ILE A 23 -87.03 25.65 9.42
C ILE A 23 -86.06 26.51 8.59
N ILE A 24 -85.53 27.59 9.16
CA ILE A 24 -84.56 28.45 8.47
C ILE A 24 -83.28 27.68 8.12
N ARG A 25 -82.74 26.88 9.05
CA ARG A 25 -81.53 26.08 8.79
C ARG A 25 -81.72 25.10 7.63
N ASN A 26 -82.87 24.42 7.55
CA ASN A 26 -83.16 23.49 6.45
C ASN A 26 -83.32 24.23 5.12
N MET A 27 -84.07 25.33 5.07
CA MET A 27 -84.23 26.14 3.84
C MET A 27 -82.90 26.75 3.36
N VAL A 28 -82.04 27.19 4.29
CA VAL A 28 -80.69 27.69 3.97
C VAL A 28 -79.78 26.56 3.48
N ALA A 29 -79.88 25.36 4.06
CA ALA A 29 -79.12 24.19 3.63
C ALA A 29 -79.57 23.66 2.26
N GLU A 30 -80.86 23.80 1.94
CA GLU A 30 -81.47 23.42 0.64
C GLU A 30 -81.23 24.47 -0.46
N GLY A 31 -80.74 25.67 -0.12
CA GLY A 31 -80.37 26.71 -1.07
C GLY A 31 -81.51 27.62 -1.53
N GLU A 32 -82.56 27.76 -0.72
CA GLU A 32 -83.66 28.68 -1.01
C GLU A 32 -83.23 30.16 -0.98
N SER A 33 -83.93 31.00 -1.76
CA SER A 33 -83.62 32.43 -1.82
C SER A 33 -83.97 33.14 -0.50
N GLU A 34 -83.20 34.16 -0.13
CA GLU A 34 -83.42 34.93 1.10
C GLU A 34 -84.83 35.53 1.17
N GLU A 35 -85.38 35.91 0.01
CA GLU A 35 -86.73 36.44 -0.15
C GLU A 35 -87.81 35.38 0.18
N ALA A 36 -87.62 34.13 -0.25
CA ALA A 36 -88.52 33.02 0.05
C ALA A 36 -88.49 32.69 1.55
N ILE A 37 -87.30 32.68 2.16
CA ILE A 37 -87.14 32.43 3.60
C ILE A 37 -87.79 33.55 4.43
N LEU A 38 -87.60 34.80 4.04
CA LEU A 38 -88.25 35.95 4.70
C LEU A 38 -89.76 35.93 4.54
N GLN A 39 -90.28 35.49 3.38
CA GLN A 39 -91.72 35.35 3.13
C GLN A 39 -92.34 34.25 3.99
N THR A 40 -91.68 33.10 4.13
CA THR A 40 -92.09 32.00 5.00
C THR A 40 -92.06 32.42 6.48
N LEU A 41 -91.06 33.19 6.90
CA LEU A 41 -90.99 33.74 8.26
C LEU A 41 -92.06 34.82 8.53
N ALA A 42 -92.44 35.60 7.53
CA ALA A 42 -93.53 36.56 7.62
C ALA A 42 -94.90 35.85 7.73
N GLN A 43 -95.10 34.74 7.02
CA GLN A 43 -96.31 33.90 7.13
C GLN A 43 -96.46 33.27 8.52
N LEU A 44 -95.35 33.02 9.21
CA LEU A 44 -95.30 32.55 10.60
C LEU A 44 -95.47 33.68 11.64
N GLY A 45 -95.76 34.91 11.19
CA GLY A 45 -96.08 36.04 12.08
C GLY A 45 -94.88 36.76 12.69
N ILE A 46 -93.67 36.57 12.15
CA ILE A 46 -92.44 37.15 12.68
C ILE A 46 -92.15 38.50 12.01
N ASP A 47 -91.84 39.51 12.82
CA ASP A 47 -91.44 40.84 12.37
C ASP A 47 -90.22 40.77 11.43
N GLN A 48 -90.26 41.51 10.32
CA GLN A 48 -89.27 41.45 9.23
C GLN A 48 -87.83 41.67 9.73
N LYS A 49 -87.65 42.57 10.71
CA LYS A 49 -86.35 42.87 11.31
C LYS A 49 -85.82 41.73 12.18
N LYS A 50 -86.70 40.94 12.79
CA LYS A 50 -86.35 39.72 13.55
C LYS A 50 -86.04 38.56 12.59
N SER A 51 -86.80 38.43 11.51
CA SER A 51 -86.58 37.41 10.46
C SER A 51 -85.20 37.54 9.81
N GLN A 52 -84.76 38.76 9.48
CA GLN A 52 -83.41 39.01 8.95
C GLN A 52 -82.30 38.63 9.94
N ARG A 53 -82.49 38.90 11.24
CA ARG A 53 -81.52 38.52 12.27
C ARG A 53 -81.45 37.00 12.48
N LEU A 54 -82.60 36.32 12.44
CA LEU A 54 -82.67 34.87 12.54
C LEU A 54 -82.06 34.20 11.31
N LEU A 55 -82.27 34.75 10.11
CA LEU A 55 -81.62 34.30 8.88
C LEU A 55 -80.09 34.41 8.97
N LEU A 56 -79.56 35.58 9.37
CA LEU A 56 -78.12 35.79 9.56
C LEU A 56 -77.53 34.83 10.60
N LEU A 57 -78.23 34.59 11.70
CA LEU A 57 -77.80 33.65 12.73
C LEU A 57 -77.77 32.21 12.22
N ALA A 58 -78.81 31.79 11.50
CA ALA A 58 -78.89 30.45 10.92
C ALA A 58 -77.83 30.24 9.83
N GLN A 59 -77.60 31.23 8.96
CA GLN A 59 -76.52 31.21 7.97
C GLN A 59 -75.15 31.08 8.67
N ALA A 60 -74.89 31.86 9.73
CA ALA A 60 -73.65 31.78 10.50
C ALA A 60 -73.43 30.40 11.14
N ASP A 61 -74.48 29.79 11.70
CA ASP A 61 -74.43 28.43 12.25
C ASP A 61 -74.16 27.39 11.15
N THR A 62 -74.82 27.49 10.00
CA THR A 62 -74.58 26.61 8.86
C THR A 62 -73.14 26.74 8.33
N PHE A 63 -72.61 27.96 8.24
CA PHE A 63 -71.21 28.20 7.87
C PHE A 63 -70.23 27.61 8.89
N ALA A 64 -70.52 27.70 10.19
CA ALA A 64 -69.69 27.10 11.23
C ALA A 64 -69.66 25.56 11.12
N LEU A 65 -70.80 24.94 10.84
CA LEU A 65 -70.92 23.50 10.61
C LEU A 65 -70.18 23.07 9.35
N LEU A 66 -70.38 23.76 8.23
CA LEU A 66 -69.66 23.49 6.97
C LEU A 66 -68.15 23.65 7.15
N ARG A 67 -67.69 24.70 7.82
CA ARG A 67 -66.26 24.92 8.11
C ARG A 67 -65.68 23.79 8.95
N SER A 68 -66.41 23.34 9.96
CA SER A 68 -66.00 22.20 10.79
C SER A 68 -65.90 20.91 9.96
N GLU A 69 -66.88 20.63 9.11
CA GLU A 69 -66.92 19.40 8.33
C GLU A 69 -65.90 19.40 7.19
N ILE A 70 -65.73 20.52 6.48
CA ILE A 70 -64.64 20.74 5.53
C ILE A 70 -63.30 20.55 6.23
N GLY A 71 -63.13 21.07 7.45
CA GLY A 71 -61.92 20.88 8.25
C GLY A 71 -61.62 19.40 8.53
N LYS A 72 -62.64 18.59 8.85
CA LYS A 72 -62.48 17.14 9.05
C LYS A 72 -62.11 16.42 7.75
N VAL A 73 -62.82 16.70 6.66
CA VAL A 73 -62.56 16.09 5.34
C VAL A 73 -61.14 16.42 4.89
N VAL A 74 -60.74 17.69 4.95
CA VAL A 74 -59.38 18.12 4.58
C VAL A 74 -58.33 17.44 5.46
N LYS A 75 -58.57 17.33 6.77
CA LYS A 75 -57.62 16.65 7.67
C LYS A 75 -57.49 15.17 7.33
N GLN A 76 -58.61 14.50 7.05
CA GLN A 76 -58.63 13.08 6.67
C GLN A 76 -57.94 12.84 5.32
N GLU A 77 -58.19 13.71 4.34
CA GLU A 77 -57.54 13.67 3.03
C GLU A 77 -56.02 13.88 3.15
N ILE A 78 -55.60 14.85 3.96
CA ILE A 78 -54.18 15.13 4.23
C ILE A 78 -53.50 13.93 4.91
N GLU A 79 -54.14 13.31 5.90
CA GLU A 79 -53.58 12.13 6.56
C GLU A 79 -53.46 10.94 5.60
N THR A 80 -54.43 10.75 4.71
CA THR A 80 -54.41 9.71 3.69
C THR A 80 -53.30 9.96 2.66
N GLN A 81 -53.26 11.16 2.06
CA GLN A 81 -52.21 11.54 1.13
C GLN A 81 -50.81 11.48 1.75
N LYS A 82 -50.66 11.83 3.03
CA LYS A 82 -49.37 11.73 3.73
C LYS A 82 -48.90 10.28 3.82
N ASN A 83 -49.80 9.33 4.07
CA ASN A 83 -49.47 7.92 4.12
C ASN A 83 -49.11 7.38 2.74
N ASP A 84 -49.86 7.76 1.70
CA ASP A 84 -49.57 7.39 0.32
C ASP A 84 -48.25 7.99 -0.18
N MET A 85 -47.98 9.25 0.14
CA MET A 85 -46.71 9.90 -0.15
C MET A 85 -45.55 9.17 0.55
N ARG A 86 -45.74 8.75 1.81
CA ARG A 86 -44.71 8.03 2.56
C ARG A 86 -44.41 6.66 1.95
N SER A 87 -45.43 5.92 1.54
CA SER A 87 -45.25 4.61 0.90
C SER A 87 -44.61 4.74 -0.49
N PHE A 88 -45.00 5.76 -1.26
CA PHE A 88 -44.38 6.11 -2.54
C PHE A 88 -42.90 6.46 -2.35
N MET A 89 -42.57 7.39 -1.45
CA MET A 89 -41.17 7.76 -1.16
C MET A 89 -40.34 6.57 -0.67
N GLN A 90 -40.92 5.67 0.13
CA GLN A 90 -40.23 4.48 0.60
C GLN A 90 -39.97 3.48 -0.54
N THR A 91 -40.88 3.37 -1.50
CA THR A 91 -40.75 2.49 -2.66
C THR A 91 -39.73 3.06 -3.65
N GLU A 92 -39.83 4.34 -3.97
CA GLU A 92 -38.89 5.08 -4.81
C GLU A 92 -37.46 5.00 -4.23
N ALA A 93 -37.32 5.25 -2.93
CA ALA A 93 -36.03 5.18 -2.25
C ALA A 93 -35.43 3.77 -2.29
N LYS A 94 -36.23 2.72 -2.08
CA LYS A 94 -35.76 1.33 -2.19
C LYS A 94 -35.29 1.02 -3.62
N SER A 95 -36.10 1.38 -4.62
CA SER A 95 -35.75 1.16 -6.03
C SER A 95 -34.46 1.90 -6.42
N SER A 96 -34.31 3.15 -5.99
CA SER A 96 -33.11 3.95 -6.25
C SER A 96 -31.88 3.37 -5.55
N VAL A 97 -32.00 2.90 -4.31
CA VAL A 97 -30.91 2.23 -3.57
C VAL A 97 -30.51 0.91 -4.23
N GLU A 98 -31.47 0.12 -4.71
CA GLU A 98 -31.19 -1.13 -5.43
C GLU A 98 -30.47 -0.86 -6.76
N GLY A 99 -30.91 0.16 -7.52
CA GLY A 99 -30.22 0.62 -8.73
C GLY A 99 -28.79 1.07 -8.47
N LEU A 100 -28.58 1.89 -7.44
CA LEU A 100 -27.25 2.34 -7.01
C LEU A 100 -26.37 1.18 -6.53
N ARG A 101 -26.93 0.23 -5.78
CA ARG A 101 -26.21 -0.98 -5.34
C ARG A 101 -25.79 -1.83 -6.53
N GLY A 102 -26.66 -2.03 -7.53
CA GLY A 102 -26.34 -2.75 -8.74
C GLY A 102 -25.20 -2.09 -9.52
N ALA A 103 -25.30 -0.78 -9.76
CA ALA A 103 -24.26 0.00 -10.43
C ALA A 103 -22.93 -0.01 -9.67
N LEU A 104 -22.97 0.18 -8.35
CA LEU A 104 -21.78 0.14 -7.49
C LEU A 104 -21.14 -1.25 -7.51
N THR A 105 -21.93 -2.31 -7.41
CA THR A 105 -21.42 -3.70 -7.46
C THR A 105 -20.75 -3.98 -8.80
N GLN A 106 -21.34 -3.52 -9.91
CA GLN A 106 -20.77 -3.69 -11.23
C GLN A 106 -19.46 -2.89 -11.39
N SER A 107 -19.42 -1.65 -10.91
CA SER A 107 -18.20 -0.83 -10.89
C SER A 107 -17.09 -1.50 -10.09
N VAL A 108 -17.39 -1.93 -8.85
CA VAL A 108 -16.42 -2.60 -7.98
C VAL A 108 -15.92 -3.90 -8.61
N LYS A 109 -16.80 -4.68 -9.26
CA LYS A 109 -16.41 -5.89 -9.97
C LYS A 109 -15.46 -5.58 -11.13
N GLN A 110 -15.75 -4.53 -11.90
CA GLN A 110 -14.90 -4.11 -13.01
C GLN A 110 -13.53 -3.63 -12.52
N ASP A 111 -13.50 -2.86 -11.43
CA ASP A 111 -12.25 -2.41 -10.80
C ASP A 111 -11.44 -3.60 -10.27
N LEU A 112 -12.08 -4.58 -9.64
CA LEU A 112 -11.40 -5.80 -9.17
C LEU A 112 -10.78 -6.59 -10.33
N VAL A 113 -11.48 -6.74 -11.44
CA VAL A 113 -10.93 -7.41 -12.65
C VAL A 113 -9.76 -6.62 -13.24
N ALA A 114 -9.84 -5.29 -13.26
CA ALA A 114 -8.74 -4.45 -13.70
C ALA A 114 -7.50 -4.60 -12.79
N TYR A 115 -7.71 -4.60 -11.46
CA TYR A 115 -6.67 -4.86 -10.48
C TYR A 115 -6.06 -6.26 -10.61
N GLU A 116 -6.86 -7.29 -10.80
CA GLU A 116 -6.38 -8.67 -10.99
C GLU A 116 -5.50 -8.78 -12.24
N ASN A 117 -5.93 -8.16 -13.35
CA ASN A 117 -5.15 -8.11 -14.59
C ASN A 117 -3.83 -7.34 -14.38
N GLN A 118 -3.86 -6.22 -13.66
CA GLN A 118 -2.66 -5.45 -13.35
C GLN A 118 -1.68 -6.25 -12.48
N ILE A 119 -2.16 -6.92 -11.43
CA ILE A 119 -1.34 -7.78 -10.55
C ILE A 119 -0.75 -8.94 -11.34
N THR A 120 -1.52 -9.55 -12.24
CA THR A 120 -1.04 -10.64 -13.10
C THR A 120 0.06 -10.16 -14.04
N ASN A 121 -0.09 -8.99 -14.64
CA ASN A 121 0.93 -8.38 -15.50
C ASN A 121 2.19 -8.00 -14.72
N GLN A 122 2.05 -7.44 -13.52
CA GLN A 122 3.18 -7.15 -12.63
C GLN A 122 3.90 -8.44 -12.22
N SER A 123 3.15 -9.50 -11.89
CA SER A 123 3.72 -10.80 -11.52
C SER A 123 4.52 -11.43 -12.67
N ARG A 124 4.02 -11.35 -13.91
CA ARG A 124 4.76 -11.78 -15.11
C ARG A 124 6.02 -10.96 -15.33
N SER A 125 5.95 -9.64 -15.18
CA SER A 125 7.12 -8.77 -15.30
C SER A 125 8.17 -9.09 -14.23
N PHE A 126 7.73 -9.31 -12.99
CA PHE A 126 8.60 -9.71 -11.89
C PHE A 126 9.26 -11.08 -12.12
N GLN A 127 8.50 -12.07 -12.60
CA GLN A 127 9.05 -13.37 -12.99
C GLN A 127 10.11 -13.25 -14.09
N SER A 128 9.88 -12.41 -15.10
CA SER A 128 10.87 -12.13 -16.14
C SER A 128 12.13 -11.50 -15.57
N GLN A 129 11.99 -10.48 -14.70
CA GLN A 129 13.12 -9.82 -14.07
C GLN A 129 13.93 -10.78 -13.17
N ILE A 130 13.25 -11.67 -12.43
CA ILE A 130 13.91 -12.71 -11.65
C ILE A 130 14.67 -13.67 -12.56
N SER A 131 14.05 -14.16 -13.65
CA SER A 131 14.71 -15.07 -14.59
C SER A 131 15.98 -14.44 -15.17
N ASP A 132 15.89 -13.18 -15.63
CA ASP A 132 17.03 -12.43 -16.16
C ASP A 132 18.12 -12.24 -15.10
N THR A 133 17.74 -11.97 -13.85
CA THR A 133 18.68 -11.81 -12.74
C THR A 133 19.36 -13.13 -12.38
N VAL A 134 18.62 -14.24 -12.36
CA VAL A 134 19.16 -15.58 -12.11
C VAL A 134 20.11 -15.99 -13.23
N GLN A 135 19.78 -15.69 -14.49
CA GLN A 135 20.68 -15.93 -15.62
C GLN A 135 21.97 -15.13 -15.47
N LYS A 136 21.88 -13.81 -15.22
CA LYS A 136 23.06 -12.97 -14.98
C LYS A 136 23.89 -13.45 -13.80
N PHE A 137 23.25 -13.90 -12.73
CA PHE A 137 23.94 -14.45 -11.57
C PHE A 137 24.66 -15.77 -11.90
N THR A 138 24.03 -16.63 -12.71
CA THR A 138 24.63 -17.88 -13.18
C THR A 138 25.84 -17.60 -14.08
N GLU A 139 25.72 -16.65 -15.01
CA GLU A 139 26.82 -16.20 -15.86
C GLU A 139 27.97 -15.58 -15.05
N LEU A 140 27.64 -14.76 -14.04
CA LEU A 140 28.63 -14.18 -13.13
C LEU A 140 29.32 -15.27 -12.31
N SER A 141 28.57 -16.23 -11.78
CA SER A 141 29.10 -17.36 -11.02
C SER A 141 30.07 -18.18 -11.87
N GLU A 142 29.70 -18.48 -13.12
CA GLU A 142 30.58 -19.21 -14.05
C GLU A 142 31.83 -18.37 -14.40
N ARG A 143 31.68 -17.06 -14.63
CA ARG A 143 32.82 -16.17 -14.85
C ARG A 143 33.76 -16.14 -13.65
N VAL A 144 33.23 -16.07 -12.43
CA VAL A 144 34.02 -16.11 -11.20
C VAL A 144 34.74 -17.45 -11.08
N ARG A 145 34.06 -18.57 -11.37
CA ARG A 145 34.67 -19.91 -11.36
C ARG A 145 35.81 -20.03 -12.38
N ILE A 146 35.61 -19.54 -13.60
CA ILE A 146 36.66 -19.51 -14.64
C ILE A 146 37.83 -18.65 -14.16
N THR A 147 37.55 -17.45 -13.63
CA THR A 147 38.59 -16.53 -13.15
C THR A 147 39.37 -17.12 -11.98
N LEU A 148 38.71 -17.81 -11.04
CA LEU A 148 39.37 -18.50 -9.93
C LEU A 148 40.25 -19.65 -10.43
N ASN A 149 39.80 -20.40 -11.45
CA ASN A 149 40.59 -21.46 -12.06
C ASN A 149 41.80 -20.91 -12.82
N THR A 150 41.67 -19.79 -13.53
CA THR A 150 42.81 -19.13 -14.19
C THR A 150 43.77 -18.57 -13.15
N LEU A 151 43.29 -17.90 -12.11
CA LEU A 151 44.12 -17.40 -11.02
C LEU A 151 44.87 -18.54 -10.31
N GLY A 152 44.21 -19.69 -10.12
CA GLY A 152 44.84 -20.89 -9.58
C GLY A 152 45.99 -21.40 -10.46
N LYS A 153 45.83 -21.39 -11.78
CA LYS A 153 46.89 -21.74 -12.74
C LYS A 153 48.02 -20.72 -12.74
N ASP A 154 47.70 -19.43 -12.76
CA ASP A 154 48.69 -18.35 -12.74
C ASP A 154 49.51 -18.39 -11.44
N VAL A 155 48.88 -18.66 -10.29
CA VAL A 155 49.58 -18.84 -9.01
C VAL A 155 50.47 -20.07 -9.03
N GLN A 156 50.03 -21.19 -9.63
CA GLN A 156 50.88 -22.38 -9.78
C GLN A 156 52.07 -22.11 -10.70
N GLN A 157 51.86 -21.39 -11.80
CA GLN A 157 52.94 -21.00 -12.72
C GLN A 157 53.93 -20.06 -12.03
N ILE A 158 53.46 -19.05 -11.31
CA ILE A 158 54.33 -18.14 -10.55
C ILE A 158 55.14 -18.90 -9.51
N LYS A 159 54.56 -19.91 -8.84
CA LYS A 159 55.31 -20.77 -7.91
C LYS A 159 56.38 -21.59 -8.65
N ALA A 160 56.04 -22.18 -9.80
CA ALA A 160 57.00 -22.91 -10.62
C ALA A 160 58.14 -22.01 -11.12
N ASP A 161 57.82 -20.79 -11.58
CA ASP A 161 58.79 -19.79 -12.02
C ASP A 161 59.64 -19.32 -10.83
N GLN A 162 59.07 -19.16 -9.64
CA GLN A 162 59.80 -18.81 -8.44
C GLN A 162 60.75 -19.93 -8.01
N ASP A 163 60.32 -21.19 -8.10
CA ASP A 163 61.15 -22.36 -7.82
C ASP A 163 62.27 -22.49 -8.87
N GLU A 164 61.98 -22.26 -10.15
CA GLU A 164 62.98 -22.22 -11.21
C GLU A 164 63.98 -21.07 -11.02
N LEU A 165 63.51 -19.87 -10.66
CA LEU A 165 64.37 -18.71 -10.35
C LEU A 165 65.20 -18.94 -9.10
N ARG A 166 64.68 -19.65 -8.10
CA ARG A 166 65.46 -20.08 -6.93
C ARG A 166 66.55 -21.08 -7.32
N LEU A 167 66.23 -22.08 -8.14
CA LEU A 167 67.20 -23.06 -8.64
C LEU A 167 68.28 -22.39 -9.52
N LYS A 168 67.89 -21.54 -10.47
CA LYS A 168 68.82 -20.78 -11.33
C LYS A 168 69.64 -19.76 -10.53
N GLY A 169 69.03 -19.08 -9.57
CA GLY A 169 69.68 -18.09 -8.71
C GLY A 169 70.72 -18.72 -7.79
N ILE A 170 70.46 -19.92 -7.26
CA ILE A 170 71.44 -20.67 -6.45
C ILE A 170 72.61 -21.15 -7.32
N SER A 171 72.33 -21.69 -8.51
CA SER A 171 73.37 -22.16 -9.44
C SER A 171 74.29 -21.03 -9.95
N SER A 172 73.72 -19.87 -10.30
CA SER A 172 74.51 -18.73 -10.79
C SER A 172 75.38 -18.10 -9.69
N LYS A 173 74.86 -17.99 -8.46
CA LYS A 173 75.64 -17.49 -7.31
C LYS A 173 76.80 -18.42 -6.97
N ASN A 174 76.57 -19.74 -6.94
CA ASN A 174 77.64 -20.71 -6.74
C ASN A 174 78.71 -20.63 -7.83
N ARG A 175 78.32 -20.50 -9.10
CA ARG A 175 79.27 -20.40 -10.21
C ARG A 175 80.16 -19.15 -10.12
N ILE A 176 79.60 -18.01 -9.70
CA ILE A 176 80.38 -16.77 -9.51
C ILE A 176 81.35 -16.94 -8.33
N ILE A 177 80.88 -17.48 -7.20
CA ILE A 177 81.72 -17.73 -6.01
C ILE A 177 82.86 -18.69 -6.36
N SER A 178 82.55 -19.81 -7.02
CA SER A 178 83.52 -20.78 -7.53
C SER A 178 84.57 -20.13 -8.43
N THR A 179 84.14 -19.28 -9.38
CA THR A 179 85.06 -18.58 -10.29
C THR A 179 86.00 -17.63 -9.54
N ILE A 180 85.49 -16.89 -8.54
CA ILE A 180 86.30 -15.98 -7.72
C ILE A 180 87.34 -16.77 -6.90
N VAL A 181 86.91 -17.85 -6.22
CA VAL A 181 87.81 -18.68 -5.41
C VAL A 181 88.89 -19.34 -6.29
N LEU A 182 88.54 -19.76 -7.51
CA LEU A 182 89.49 -20.33 -8.47
C LEU A 182 90.55 -19.30 -8.91
N ILE A 183 90.14 -18.08 -9.25
CA ILE A 183 91.07 -17.00 -9.63
C ILE A 183 92.03 -16.68 -8.47
N ILE A 184 91.50 -16.60 -7.25
CA ILE A 184 92.32 -16.36 -6.05
C ILE A 184 93.32 -17.51 -5.85
N GLY A 185 92.87 -18.77 -5.95
CA GLY A 185 93.74 -19.94 -5.82
C GLY A 185 94.89 -19.95 -6.85
N ILE A 186 94.60 -19.61 -8.12
CA ILE A 186 95.63 -19.47 -9.16
C ILE A 186 96.63 -18.38 -8.78
N LEU A 187 96.15 -17.22 -8.32
CA LEU A 187 97.00 -16.10 -7.94
C LEU A 187 97.95 -16.47 -6.79
N PHE A 188 97.46 -17.21 -5.79
CA PHE A 188 98.30 -17.72 -4.70
C PHE A 188 99.41 -18.66 -5.19
N VAL A 189 99.11 -19.60 -6.08
CA VAL A 189 100.12 -20.50 -6.65
C VAL A 189 101.14 -19.74 -7.51
N LEU A 190 100.69 -18.76 -8.29
CA LEU A 190 101.59 -17.91 -9.08
C LEU A 190 102.47 -17.02 -8.19
N ALA A 191 101.92 -16.49 -7.11
CA ALA A 191 102.68 -15.69 -6.14
C ALA A 191 103.73 -16.54 -5.41
N ASP A 192 103.36 -17.76 -5.02
CA ASP A 192 104.27 -18.74 -4.42
C ASP A 192 105.43 -19.08 -5.38
N LEU A 193 105.11 -19.35 -6.65
CA LEU A 193 106.09 -19.63 -7.69
C LEU A 193 106.99 -18.42 -8.00
N ALA A 194 106.43 -17.20 -8.01
CA ALA A 194 107.19 -15.97 -8.18
C ALA A 194 108.15 -15.72 -7.02
N LEU A 195 107.69 -15.90 -5.77
CA LEU A 195 108.55 -15.79 -4.58
C LEU A 195 109.64 -16.87 -4.58
N PHE A 196 109.34 -18.09 -5.04
CA PHE A 196 110.33 -19.14 -5.19
C PHE A 196 111.43 -18.75 -6.18
N VAL A 197 111.07 -18.23 -7.36
CA VAL A 197 112.05 -17.78 -8.37
C VAL A 197 112.88 -16.58 -7.88
N LEU A 198 112.26 -15.60 -7.23
CA LEU A 198 112.98 -14.43 -6.68
C LEU A 198 113.98 -14.81 -5.59
N ASN A 199 113.68 -15.84 -4.80
CA ASN A 199 114.56 -16.31 -3.72
C ASN A 199 115.58 -17.38 -4.18
N PHE A 200 115.54 -17.83 -5.44
CA PHE A 200 116.38 -18.91 -5.97
C PHE A 200 117.89 -18.61 -6.04
N GLY A 201 118.33 -17.40 -5.65
CA GLY A 201 119.75 -17.01 -5.57
C GLY A 201 120.26 -16.70 -4.16
N SER A 202 119.39 -16.75 -3.15
CA SER A 202 119.74 -16.52 -1.74
C SER A 202 119.85 -17.85 -1.00
N ALA A 203 120.59 -17.92 0.10
CA ALA A 203 120.62 -19.11 0.95
C ALA A 203 119.20 -19.36 1.49
N LEU A 204 118.50 -20.34 0.91
CA LEU A 204 117.15 -20.72 1.34
C LEU A 204 117.18 -21.17 2.80
N THR A 205 116.59 -20.38 3.68
CA THR A 205 116.39 -20.76 5.07
C THR A 205 115.30 -21.84 5.15
N ILE A 206 115.41 -22.73 6.15
CA ILE A 206 114.40 -23.78 6.40
C ILE A 206 113.00 -23.17 6.55
N ASP A 207 112.90 -22.00 7.17
CA ASP A 207 111.64 -21.27 7.35
C ASP A 207 110.98 -20.89 6.01
N SER A 208 111.77 -20.50 5.00
CA SER A 208 111.24 -20.14 3.67
C SER A 208 110.66 -21.35 2.94
N VAL A 209 111.30 -22.53 3.09
CA VAL A 209 110.82 -23.79 2.49
C VAL A 209 109.50 -24.22 3.12
N ILE A 210 109.36 -24.09 4.44
CA ILE A 210 108.11 -24.39 5.14
C ILE A 210 106.99 -23.47 4.65
N ILE A 211 107.27 -22.17 4.50
CA ILE A 211 106.29 -21.18 4.01
C ILE A 211 105.81 -21.53 2.59
N PHE A 212 106.71 -21.92 1.68
CA PHE A 212 106.34 -22.32 0.31
C PHE A 212 105.43 -23.56 0.31
N ILE A 213 105.75 -24.58 1.09
CA ILE A 213 104.92 -25.80 1.16
C ILE A 213 103.52 -25.48 1.71
N VAL A 214 103.43 -24.64 2.74
CA VAL A 214 102.13 -24.23 3.31
C VAL A 214 101.33 -23.40 2.31
N MET A 215 101.95 -22.43 1.62
CA MET A 215 101.27 -21.60 0.62
C MET A 215 100.81 -22.43 -0.59
N ALA A 216 101.63 -23.36 -1.08
CA ALA A 216 101.23 -24.29 -2.13
C ALA A 216 100.04 -25.16 -1.72
N LEU A 217 100.03 -25.68 -0.49
CA LEU A 217 98.93 -26.49 0.03
C LEU A 217 97.63 -25.67 0.17
N VAL A 218 97.72 -24.42 0.64
CA VAL A 218 96.58 -23.50 0.70
C VAL A 218 96.06 -23.16 -0.70
N GLY A 219 96.94 -22.92 -1.67
CA GLY A 219 96.56 -22.67 -3.07
C GLY A 219 95.82 -23.86 -3.69
N VAL A 220 96.35 -25.07 -3.53
CA VAL A 220 95.74 -26.30 -4.05
C VAL A 220 94.41 -26.61 -3.37
N THR A 221 94.31 -26.43 -2.05
CA THR A 221 93.05 -26.66 -1.32
C THR A 221 91.98 -25.65 -1.72
N MET A 222 92.32 -24.37 -1.94
CA MET A 222 91.36 -23.39 -2.46
C MET A 222 90.88 -23.72 -3.88
N MET A 223 91.77 -24.18 -4.76
CA MET A 223 91.38 -24.66 -6.08
C MET A 223 90.42 -25.85 -6.01
N PHE A 224 90.68 -26.80 -5.12
CA PHE A 224 89.81 -27.96 -4.92
C PHE A 224 88.42 -27.56 -4.40
N VAL A 225 88.37 -26.65 -3.42
CA VAL A 225 87.12 -26.09 -2.92
C VAL A 225 86.36 -25.37 -4.04
N ALA A 226 87.06 -24.60 -4.88
CA ALA A 226 86.44 -23.93 -6.02
C ALA A 226 85.81 -24.92 -7.02
N THR A 227 86.41 -26.09 -7.23
CA THR A 227 85.84 -27.12 -8.12
C THR A 227 84.64 -27.88 -7.55
N LEU A 228 84.46 -27.87 -6.23
CA LEU A 228 83.35 -28.55 -5.55
C LEU A 228 82.11 -27.66 -5.35
N VAL A 229 82.28 -26.34 -5.37
CA VAL A 229 81.23 -25.32 -5.18
C VAL A 229 80.55 -24.98 -6.51
#